data_AF-A0AAN6XEE7-F1
#
_entry.id   AF-A0AAN6XEE7-F1
#
_cell.length_a   1.000
_cell.length_b   1.000
_cell.length_c   1.000
_cell.angle_alpha   90.00
_cell.angle_beta   90.00
_cell.angle_gamma   90.00
#
_symmetry.space_group_name_H-M   'P 1'
#
loop_
_entity.id
_entity.type
_entity.pdbx_description
1 polymer ?
#
loop_
_entity_poly.entity_id
_entity_poly.type
_entity_poly.pdbx_seq_one_letter_code
_entity_poly.pdbx_strand_id
1 'polypeptide(L)'
;MPYTESGKQIGDKTNMSYAGHSNVGFPNIYEDSNQKNIKKSEVDEVTRHSGENVKGFMPKDQPGEVNRLYEERLKRARAEALKKDPTLAATMHNNKPSKGAIIDREIEEEERAMLEKKKGKGMTGESHY
;
A
#
# COMPACT_ATOMS: atom_id res chain seq x y z
N MET A 1 13.42 2.43 -74.59
CA MET A 1 12.32 3.38 -74.32
C MET A 1 12.05 3.37 -72.82
N PRO A 2 12.11 4.53 -72.15
CA PRO A 2 11.88 4.68 -70.72
C PRO A 2 10.40 4.98 -70.41
N TYR A 3 9.90 4.49 -69.28
CA TYR A 3 8.76 5.10 -68.60
C TYR A 3 9.14 5.44 -67.16
N THR A 4 9.03 6.72 -66.86
CA THR A 4 9.31 7.41 -65.61
C THR A 4 8.05 7.57 -64.76
N GLU A 5 8.26 7.72 -63.45
CA GLU A 5 7.42 8.38 -62.44
C GLU A 5 6.07 7.75 -62.03
N SER A 6 5.96 7.38 -60.76
CA SER A 6 5.31 8.21 -59.72
C SER A 6 4.86 7.34 -58.54
N GLY A 7 5.06 7.85 -57.31
CA GLY A 7 4.46 7.27 -56.10
C GLY A 7 5.43 7.13 -54.94
N LYS A 8 5.81 8.26 -54.32
CA LYS A 8 6.27 8.24 -52.92
C LYS A 8 5.15 7.63 -52.07
N GLN A 9 5.30 6.39 -51.61
CA GLN A 9 4.50 5.86 -50.52
C GLN A 9 5.01 6.50 -49.22
N ILE A 10 4.39 7.62 -48.88
CA ILE A 10 4.43 8.21 -47.54
C ILE A 10 3.63 7.29 -46.63
N GLY A 11 4.26 6.87 -45.54
CA GLY A 11 3.59 6.17 -44.46
C GLY A 11 4.43 5.01 -43.94
N ASP A 12 5.42 5.35 -43.11
CA ASP A 12 5.92 4.42 -42.11
C ASP A 12 4.70 3.84 -41.39
N LYS A 13 4.35 2.59 -41.69
CA LYS A 13 3.39 1.82 -40.92
C LYS A 13 4.06 1.54 -39.58
N THR A 14 4.01 2.52 -38.70
CA THR A 14 4.19 2.31 -37.27
C THR A 14 3.16 1.26 -36.90
N ASN A 15 3.62 0.03 -36.70
CA ASN A 15 2.86 -1.03 -36.06
C ASN A 15 2.59 -0.59 -34.62
N MET A 16 1.63 0.32 -34.45
CA MET A 16 1.01 0.61 -33.16
C MET A 16 0.26 -0.66 -32.78
N SER A 17 0.93 -1.56 -32.08
CA SER A 17 0.28 -2.66 -31.37
C SER A 17 -0.71 -2.01 -30.39
N TYR A 18 -1.96 -1.88 -30.83
CA TYR A 18 -3.02 -1.31 -30.02
C TYR A 18 -3.27 -2.27 -28.86
N ALA A 19 -2.61 -2.01 -27.74
CA ALA A 19 -2.68 -2.78 -26.49
C ALA A 19 -4.09 -2.82 -25.87
N GLY A 20 -5.10 -2.29 -26.56
CA GLY A 20 -6.52 -2.28 -26.17
C GLY A 20 -7.42 -3.34 -26.83
N HIS A 21 -6.90 -4.29 -27.62
CA HIS A 21 -7.73 -5.36 -28.22
C HIS A 21 -7.85 -6.62 -27.36
N SER A 22 -7.49 -6.58 -26.08
CA SER A 22 -7.66 -7.75 -25.20
C SER A 22 -9.15 -7.93 -24.85
N ASN A 23 -9.63 -9.18 -24.80
CA ASN A 23 -10.98 -9.52 -24.31
C ASN A 23 -11.24 -9.06 -22.87
N VAL A 24 -10.20 -8.63 -22.16
CA VAL A 24 -10.24 -8.17 -20.78
C VAL A 24 -9.98 -6.66 -20.66
N GLY A 25 -9.97 -5.88 -21.75
CA GLY A 25 -9.86 -4.41 -21.71
C GLY A 25 -8.42 -3.88 -21.62
N PHE A 26 -8.27 -2.61 -21.17
CA PHE A 26 -6.97 -1.94 -21.09
C PHE A 26 -6.20 -2.37 -19.83
N PRO A 27 -4.90 -2.72 -19.95
CA PRO A 27 -4.10 -3.17 -18.81
C PRO A 27 -3.97 -2.13 -17.69
N ASN A 28 -4.06 -0.83 -18.02
CA ASN A 28 -3.96 0.27 -17.06
C ASN A 28 -5.16 0.39 -16.10
N ILE A 29 -6.25 -0.34 -16.35
CA ILE A 29 -7.48 -0.29 -15.52
C ILE A 29 -7.36 -1.26 -14.34
N TYR A 30 -6.56 -2.31 -14.48
CA TYR A 30 -6.37 -3.32 -13.44
C TYR A 30 -5.12 -3.02 -12.64
N GLU A 31 -5.22 -3.14 -11.32
CA GLU A 31 -4.03 -3.22 -10.48
C GLU A 31 -3.31 -4.56 -10.76
N ASP A 32 -1.98 -4.51 -10.92
CA ASP A 32 -1.12 -5.63 -11.30
C ASP A 32 -1.34 -6.91 -10.47
N SER A 33 -1.76 -6.76 -9.21
CA SER A 33 -1.98 -7.88 -8.29
C SER A 33 -3.26 -8.66 -8.57
N ASN A 34 -4.22 -8.10 -9.32
CA ASN A 34 -5.48 -8.77 -9.67
C ASN A 34 -5.32 -9.71 -10.88
N GLN A 35 -4.19 -9.65 -11.58
CA GLN A 35 -3.91 -10.49 -12.76
C GLN A 35 -2.92 -11.62 -12.47
N LYS A 36 -2.38 -11.71 -11.25
CA LYS A 36 -1.38 -12.71 -10.86
C LYS A 36 -2.03 -13.88 -10.14
N ASN A 37 -1.52 -15.09 -10.41
CA ASN A 37 -1.84 -16.27 -9.61
C ASN A 37 -1.15 -16.16 -8.25
N ILE A 38 -1.91 -16.21 -7.16
CA ILE A 38 -1.37 -16.24 -5.81
C ILE A 38 -0.91 -17.64 -5.42
N LYS A 39 0.07 -17.71 -4.52
CA LYS A 39 0.52 -18.98 -3.93
C LYS A 39 -0.47 -19.43 -2.86
N LYS A 40 -0.70 -20.75 -2.77
CA LYS A 40 -1.55 -21.35 -1.73
C LYS A 40 -1.08 -21.00 -0.31
N SER A 41 0.23 -20.88 -0.09
CA SER A 41 0.81 -20.46 1.19
C SER A 41 0.34 -19.08 1.64
N GLU A 42 0.14 -18.16 0.69
CA GLU A 42 -0.27 -16.78 0.96
C GLU A 42 -1.76 -16.72 1.32
N VAL A 43 -2.60 -17.46 0.59
CA VAL A 43 -4.02 -17.64 0.94
C VAL A 43 -4.16 -18.23 2.34
N ASP A 44 -3.32 -19.21 2.67
CA ASP A 44 -3.28 -19.85 3.98
C ASP A 44 -2.89 -18.89 5.11
N GLU A 45 -1.88 -18.06 4.89
CA GLU A 45 -1.44 -17.04 5.85
C GLU A 45 -2.53 -16.00 6.08
N VAL A 46 -3.07 -15.43 5.01
CA VAL A 46 -4.11 -14.39 5.09
C VAL A 46 -5.32 -14.92 5.83
N THR A 47 -5.78 -16.14 5.52
CA THR A 47 -6.92 -16.79 6.20
C THR A 47 -6.71 -16.92 7.72
N ARG A 48 -5.49 -17.22 8.17
CA ARG A 48 -5.17 -17.38 9.59
C ARG A 48 -5.19 -16.05 10.35
N HIS A 49 -4.74 -14.98 9.71
CA HIS A 49 -4.57 -13.68 10.35
C HIS A 49 -5.77 -12.73 10.18
N SER A 50 -6.57 -12.90 9.12
CA SER A 50 -7.75 -12.08 8.87
C SER A 50 -8.98 -12.55 9.65
N GLY A 51 -9.06 -13.85 9.97
CA GLY A 51 -10.29 -14.46 10.50
C GLY A 51 -11.35 -14.73 9.43
N GLU A 52 -11.06 -14.45 8.16
CA GLU A 52 -11.94 -14.72 7.01
C GLU A 52 -11.47 -15.95 6.23
N ASN A 53 -12.41 -16.79 5.79
CA ASN A 53 -12.11 -17.99 5.03
C ASN A 53 -11.87 -17.72 3.54
N VAL A 54 -10.70 -17.15 3.21
CA VAL A 54 -10.30 -16.86 1.82
C VAL A 54 -10.20 -18.14 0.98
N LYS A 55 -9.85 -19.28 1.59
CA LYS A 55 -9.76 -20.58 0.90
C LYS A 55 -11.11 -21.10 0.40
N GLY A 56 -12.22 -20.63 0.97
CA GLY A 56 -13.57 -21.04 0.57
C GLY A 56 -14.00 -20.46 -0.78
N PHE A 57 -13.32 -19.41 -1.27
CA PHE A 57 -13.62 -18.80 -2.56
C PHE A 57 -13.06 -19.62 -3.72
N MET A 58 -13.66 -19.45 -4.91
CA MET A 58 -13.16 -20.08 -6.13
C MET A 58 -11.72 -19.61 -6.41
N PRO A 59 -10.85 -20.45 -7.00
CA PRO A 59 -9.45 -20.10 -7.26
C PRO A 59 -9.26 -18.79 -8.04
N LYS A 60 -10.21 -18.44 -8.91
CA LYS A 60 -10.21 -17.19 -9.70
C LYS A 60 -10.52 -15.94 -8.87
N ASP A 61 -11.27 -16.08 -7.78
CA ASP A 61 -11.75 -14.96 -6.95
C ASP A 61 -10.84 -14.74 -5.72
N GLN A 62 -10.05 -15.76 -5.35
CA GLN A 62 -9.06 -15.69 -4.27
C GLN A 62 -8.09 -14.49 -4.39
N PRO A 63 -7.54 -14.13 -5.58
CA PRO A 63 -6.64 -12.98 -5.72
C PRO A 63 -7.27 -11.67 -5.27
N GLY A 64 -8.52 -11.43 -5.68
CA GLY A 64 -9.26 -10.24 -5.30
C GLY A 64 -9.47 -10.16 -3.79
N GLU A 65 -9.83 -11.28 -3.16
CA GLU A 65 -10.07 -11.30 -1.71
C GLU A 65 -8.81 -11.15 -0.88
N VAL A 66 -7.70 -11.76 -1.32
CA VAL A 66 -6.39 -11.57 -0.68
C VAL A 66 -5.98 -10.10 -0.76
N ASN A 67 -6.11 -9.46 -1.92
CA ASN A 67 -5.78 -8.05 -2.09
C ASN A 67 -6.67 -7.15 -1.23
N ARG A 68 -7.99 -7.44 -1.17
CA ARG A 68 -8.93 -6.73 -0.31
C ARG A 68 -8.50 -6.76 1.16
N LEU A 69 -8.14 -7.94 1.66
CA LEU A 69 -7.71 -8.11 3.05
C LEU A 69 -6.38 -7.42 3.35
N TYR A 70 -5.43 -7.45 2.42
CA TYR A 70 -4.19 -6.68 2.55
C TYR A 70 -4.46 -5.18 2.59
N GLU A 71 -5.34 -4.66 1.74
CA GLU A 71 -5.74 -3.27 1.77
C GLU A 71 -6.40 -2.88 3.09
N GLU A 72 -7.33 -3.70 3.60
CA GLU A 72 -7.97 -3.45 4.88
C GLU A 72 -6.93 -3.38 6.02
N ARG A 73 -5.96 -4.29 6.02
CA ARG A 73 -4.86 -4.27 6.99
C ARG A 73 -4.04 -2.99 6.88
N LEU A 74 -3.69 -2.57 5.68
CA LEU A 74 -2.96 -1.32 5.44
C LEU A 74 -3.77 -0.09 5.86
N LYS A 75 -5.07 -0.06 5.57
CA LYS A 75 -5.99 1.02 5.99
C LYS A 75 -6.06 1.10 7.51
N ARG A 76 -6.20 -0.03 8.22
CA ARG A 76 -6.17 -0.07 9.69
C ARG A 76 -4.84 0.42 10.25
N ALA A 77 -3.72 -0.07 9.73
CA ALA A 77 -2.39 0.35 10.17
C ALA A 77 -2.14 1.85 9.95
N ARG A 78 -2.58 2.40 8.81
CA ARG A 78 -2.55 3.85 8.54
C ARG A 78 -3.43 4.62 9.52
N ALA A 79 -4.65 4.15 9.77
CA ALA A 79 -5.56 4.80 10.72
C ALA A 79 -5.00 4.79 12.16
N GLU A 80 -4.35 3.71 12.58
CA GLU A 80 -3.66 3.65 13.87
C GLU A 80 -2.45 4.58 13.92
N ALA A 81 -1.67 4.68 12.85
CA ALA A 81 -0.55 5.60 12.77
C ALA A 81 -1.03 7.07 12.83
N LEU A 82 -2.12 7.39 12.13
CA LEU A 82 -2.77 8.71 12.16
C LEU A 82 -3.31 9.07 13.56
N LYS A 83 -3.73 8.08 14.35
CA LYS A 83 -4.15 8.31 15.74
C LYS A 83 -2.99 8.59 16.68
N LYS A 84 -1.80 8.04 16.38
CA LYS A 84 -0.61 8.16 17.22
C LYS A 84 0.23 9.39 16.92
N ASP A 85 0.27 9.81 15.67
CA ASP A 85 1.06 10.98 15.27
C ASP A 85 0.14 12.04 14.65
N PRO A 86 -0.12 13.15 15.37
CA PRO A 86 -0.98 14.23 14.88
C PRO A 86 -0.38 14.98 13.67
N THR A 87 0.93 14.84 13.41
CA THR A 87 1.61 15.46 12.27
C THR A 87 1.61 14.60 11.01
N LEU A 88 1.32 13.30 11.14
CA LEU A 88 1.44 12.33 10.05
C LEU A 88 0.48 12.61 8.89
N ALA A 89 -0.74 13.07 9.17
CA ALA A 89 -1.71 13.40 8.13
C ALA A 89 -1.19 14.50 7.19
N ALA A 90 -0.60 15.55 7.76
CA ALA A 90 -0.07 16.66 6.99
C ALA A 90 1.13 16.23 6.15
N THR A 91 2.06 15.47 6.75
CA THR A 91 3.27 14.99 6.04
C THR A 91 2.95 14.01 4.91
N MET A 92 1.98 13.10 5.10
CA MET A 92 1.52 12.18 4.06
C MET A 92 0.96 12.89 2.82
N HIS A 93 0.37 14.07 3.00
CA HIS A 93 -0.18 14.89 1.92
C HIS A 93 0.78 15.99 1.43
N ASN A 94 2.06 15.97 1.83
CA ASN A 94 3.07 17.00 1.54
C ASN A 94 2.67 18.42 2.03
N ASN A 95 1.86 18.51 3.07
CA ASN A 95 1.44 19.75 3.69
C ASN A 95 2.26 20.05 4.95
N LYS A 96 2.30 21.33 5.34
CA LYS A 96 2.90 21.73 6.62
C LYS A 96 1.96 21.37 7.78
N PRO A 97 2.43 20.68 8.83
CA PRO A 97 1.62 20.38 10.00
C PRO A 97 1.23 21.68 10.73
N SER A 98 0.09 21.65 11.41
CA SER A 98 -0.41 22.80 12.17
C SER A 98 0.47 23.05 13.41
N LYS A 99 0.47 24.29 13.93
CA LYS A 99 1.20 24.62 15.16
C LYS A 99 0.77 23.76 16.35
N GLY A 100 -0.53 23.46 16.46
CA GLY A 100 -1.07 22.58 17.51
C GLY A 100 -0.53 21.16 17.40
N ALA A 101 -0.58 20.56 16.20
CA ALA A 101 -0.07 19.20 15.99
C ALA A 101 1.44 19.06 16.28
N ILE A 102 2.22 20.11 16.03
CA ILE A 102 3.64 20.14 16.38
C ILE A 102 3.83 20.13 17.90
N ILE A 103 3.06 20.95 18.63
CA ILE A 103 3.12 21.04 20.10
C ILE A 103 2.67 19.72 20.74
N ASP A 104 1.58 19.12 20.25
CA ASP A 104 1.09 17.84 20.76
C ASP A 104 2.15 16.74 20.62
N ARG A 105 2.85 16.69 19.47
CA ARG A 105 3.97 15.77 19.26
C ARG A 105 5.15 16.02 20.20
N GLU A 106 5.50 17.29 20.45
CA GLU A 106 6.58 17.67 21.36
C GLU A 106 6.27 17.25 22.80
N ILE A 107 5.03 17.46 23.27
CA ILE A 107 4.56 17.03 24.59
C ILE A 107 4.63 15.51 24.72
N GLU A 108 4.15 14.75 23.72
CA GLU A 108 4.21 13.28 23.74
C GLU A 108 5.65 12.74 23.77
N GLU A 109 6.58 13.37 23.04
CA GLU A 109 8.00 13.01 23.04
C GLU A 109 8.64 13.28 24.41
N GLU A 110 8.35 14.44 25.01
CA GLU A 110 8.80 14.80 26.35
C GLU A 110 8.25 13.85 27.43
N GLU A 111 6.95 13.55 27.39
CA GLU A 111 6.30 12.61 28.31
C GLU A 111 6.89 11.20 28.20
N ARG A 112 7.12 10.71 26.97
CA ARG A 112 7.77 9.40 26.76
C ARG A 112 9.18 9.40 27.34
N ALA A 113 9.97 10.44 27.09
CA ALA A 113 11.33 10.56 27.63
C ALA A 113 11.36 10.62 29.17
N MET A 114 10.39 11.31 29.79
CA MET A 114 10.23 11.33 31.24
C MET A 114 9.83 9.95 31.79
N LEU A 115 8.91 9.25 31.12
CA LEU A 115 8.48 7.91 31.50
C LEU A 115 9.63 6.89 31.45
N GLU A 116 10.48 6.96 30.42
CA GLU A 116 11.67 6.12 30.29
C GLU A 116 12.68 6.39 31.41
N LYS A 117 12.95 7.66 31.71
CA LYS A 117 13.82 8.06 32.84
C LYS A 117 13.26 7.59 34.19
N LYS A 118 11.94 7.61 34.37
CA LYS A 118 11.28 7.14 35.60
C LYS A 118 11.28 5.61 35.73
N LYS A 119 11.05 4.88 34.63
CA LYS A 119 11.16 3.41 34.60
C LYS A 119 12.59 2.93 34.92
N GLY A 120 13.61 3.62 34.41
CA GLY A 120 15.01 3.33 34.75
C GLY A 120 15.37 3.57 36.22
N LYS A 121 14.71 4.53 36.90
CA LYS A 121 14.90 4.83 38.33
C LYS A 121 14.04 3.99 39.28
N GLY A 122 13.00 3.31 38.78
CA GLY A 122 12.12 2.46 39.57
C GLY A 122 12.65 1.04 39.83
N MET A 123 13.69 0.59 39.12
CA MET A 123 14.32 -0.72 39.33
C MET A 123 15.46 -0.72 40.35
N THR A 124 15.82 0.44 40.92
CA THR A 124 16.87 0.59 41.94
C THR A 124 16.32 0.84 43.33
N GLY A 125 15.04 0.52 43.58
CA GLY A 125 14.45 0.53 44.91
C GLY A 125 15.01 -0.62 45.74
N GLU A 126 15.88 -0.27 46.69
CA GLU A 126 16.47 -1.13 47.71
C GLU A 126 15.46 -2.12 48.31
N SER A 127 15.74 -3.41 48.14
CA SER A 127 15.24 -4.46 49.03
C SER A 127 15.96 -4.32 50.36
N HIS A 128 15.45 -3.48 51.25
CA HIS A 128 15.75 -3.57 52.69
C HIS A 128 14.82 -4.60 53.32
N TYR A 129 15.33 -5.84 53.46
CA TYR A 129 14.90 -6.82 54.46
C TYR A 129 15.97 -6.87 55.55
#